data_AF-A0A3A1VF92-F1
#
_entry.id   AF-A0A3A1VF92-F1
#
_cell.length_a   1.000
_cell.length_b   1.000
_cell.length_c   1.000
_cell.angle_alpha   90.00
_cell.angle_beta   90.00
_cell.angle_gamma   90.00
#
_symmetry.space_group_name_H-M   'P 1'
#
loop_
_entity.id
_entity.type
_entity.pdbx_description
1 polymer ?
#
loop_
_entity_poly.entity_id
_entity_poly.type
_entity_poly.pdbx_seq_one_letter_code
_entity_poly.pdbx_strand_id
1 'polypeptide(L)'
;MKIMEVTTEGFRFIDKDGKHTVVDFKQCNENWIRYQKTRNRWSDEEAQEFRKKSNCIGQRDICAKPCYFTFFTEPYTKIEFNGLRAKKKFRHFQMKIIEAGWTTFDLS
;
A
#
# COMPACT_ATOMS: atom_id res chain seq x y z
N MET A 1 0.96 -6.34 -15.80
CA MET A 1 0.99 -5.24 -14.83
C MET A 1 2.20 -4.34 -15.03
N LYS A 2 1.98 -3.03 -15.16
CA LYS A 2 3.03 -2.01 -15.28
C LYS A 2 2.67 -0.80 -14.41
N ILE A 3 3.51 -0.50 -13.42
CA ILE A 3 3.40 0.75 -12.64
C ILE A 3 3.87 1.90 -13.54
N MET A 4 3.06 2.94 -13.65
CA MET A 4 3.33 4.08 -14.54
C MET A 4 4.04 5.19 -13.79
N GLU A 5 3.45 5.63 -12.68
CA GLU A 5 3.89 6.80 -11.93
C GLU A 5 3.44 6.67 -10.48
N VAL A 6 4.28 7.13 -9.56
CA VAL A 6 3.98 7.29 -8.13
C VAL A 6 4.09 8.77 -7.81
N THR A 7 3.03 9.34 -7.26
CA THR A 7 2.96 10.72 -6.77
C THR A 7 2.78 10.72 -5.25
N THR A 8 2.73 11.91 -4.64
CA THR A 8 2.39 12.07 -3.22
C THR A 8 0.96 11.63 -2.88
N GLU A 9 0.06 11.61 -3.87
CA GLU A 9 -1.35 11.27 -3.68
C GLU A 9 -1.65 9.78 -3.92
N GLY A 10 -0.81 9.09 -4.69
CA GLY A 10 -1.12 7.73 -5.11
C GLY A 10 -0.19 7.18 -6.17
N PHE A 11 -0.63 6.12 -6.84
CA PHE A 11 0.02 5.64 -8.06
C PHE A 11 -0.98 5.10 -9.07
N ARG A 12 -0.55 5.05 -10.33
CA ARG A 12 -1.31 4.47 -11.44
C ARG A 12 -0.62 3.25 -11.99
N PHE A 13 -1.40 2.24 -12.35
CA PHE A 13 -0.88 1.05 -13.01
C PHE A 13 -1.86 0.51 -14.03
N ILE A 14 -1.33 -0.24 -15.00
CA ILE A 14 -2.13 -1.05 -15.92
C ILE A 14 -2.15 -2.46 -15.34
N ASP A 15 -3.34 -3.03 -15.16
CA ASP A 15 -3.53 -4.36 -14.58
C ASP A 15 -3.23 -5.49 -15.60
N LYS A 16 -3.85 -6.66 -15.43
CA LYS A 16 -3.69 -7.79 -16.36
C LYS A 16 -4.65 -7.71 -17.56
N ASP A 17 -5.77 -7.03 -17.40
CA ASP A 17 -6.81 -6.87 -18.42
C ASP A 17 -6.60 -5.61 -19.26
N GLY A 18 -5.51 -4.87 -18.99
CA GLY A 18 -5.18 -3.63 -19.69
C GLY A 18 -5.90 -2.41 -19.11
N LYS A 19 -6.60 -2.54 -17.99
CA LYS A 19 -7.33 -1.44 -17.36
C LYS A 19 -6.39 -0.56 -16.55
N HIS A 20 -6.60 0.76 -16.68
CA HIS A 20 -5.94 1.75 -15.85
C HIS A 20 -6.58 1.77 -14.46
N THR A 21 -5.79 1.44 -13.45
CA THR A 21 -6.21 1.46 -12.04
C THR A 21 -5.40 2.50 -11.28
N VAL A 22 -6.09 3.21 -10.39
CA VAL A 22 -5.51 4.23 -9.51
C VAL A 22 -5.60 3.72 -8.08
N VAL A 23 -4.51 3.86 -7.34
CA VAL A 23 -4.48 3.66 -5.89
C VAL A 23 -4.30 5.02 -5.24
N ASP A 24 -5.32 5.46 -4.51
CA ASP A 24 -5.27 6.69 -3.71
C ASP A 24 -4.71 6.38 -2.32
N PHE A 25 -3.61 7.04 -1.95
CA PHE A 25 -2.93 6.82 -0.69
C PHE A 25 -3.69 7.33 0.52
N LYS A 26 -4.44 8.44 0.38
CA LYS A 26 -5.27 8.96 1.46
C LYS A 26 -6.42 8.01 1.76
N GLN A 27 -7.11 7.51 0.73
CA GLN A 27 -8.16 6.50 0.88
C GLN A 27 -7.59 5.23 1.52
N CYS A 28 -6.43 4.77 1.08
CA CYS A 28 -5.76 3.61 1.69
C CYS A 28 -5.48 3.82 3.18
N ASN A 29 -4.99 5.00 3.57
CA ASN A 29 -4.71 5.31 4.97
C ASN A 29 -5.99 5.37 5.81
N GLU A 30 -7.07 5.93 5.28
CA GLU A 30 -8.36 5.96 5.96
C GLU A 30 -8.90 4.55 6.22
N ASN A 31 -8.79 3.67 5.23
CA ASN A 31 -9.19 2.27 5.36
C ASN A 31 -8.29 1.51 6.34
N TRP A 32 -6.99 1.80 6.38
CA TRP A 32 -6.09 1.26 7.40
C TRP A 32 -6.48 1.68 8.82
N ILE A 33 -6.79 2.97 9.03
CA ILE A 33 -7.24 3.48 10.33
C ILE A 33 -8.55 2.79 10.74
N ARG A 34 -9.51 2.65 9.80
CA ARG A 34 -10.78 1.93 10.04
C ARG A 34 -10.55 0.47 10.43
N TYR A 35 -9.64 -0.22 9.73
CA TYR A 35 -9.24 -1.59 10.04
C TYR A 35 -8.65 -1.69 11.45
N GLN A 36 -7.73 -0.80 11.82
CA GLN A 36 -7.11 -0.81 13.14
C GLN A 36 -8.10 -0.48 14.26
N LYS A 37 -8.98 0.51 14.05
CA LYS A 37 -10.05 0.82 15.01
C LYS A 37 -10.90 -0.41 15.29
N THR A 38 -11.36 -1.09 14.24
CA THR A 38 -12.21 -2.28 14.35
C THR A 38 -11.47 -3.44 15.02
N ARG A 39 -10.23 -3.70 14.59
CA ARG A 39 -9.41 -4.80 15.09
C ARG A 39 -9.10 -4.67 16.60
N ASN A 40 -8.77 -3.46 17.05
CA ASN A 40 -8.39 -3.21 18.44
C ASN A 40 -9.58 -2.76 19.31
N ARG A 41 -10.78 -2.63 18.73
CA ARG A 41 -12.00 -2.11 19.40
C ARG A 41 -11.79 -0.72 20.01
N TRP A 42 -11.05 0.13 19.31
CA TRP A 42 -10.73 1.47 19.75
C TRP A 42 -11.96 2.39 19.77
N SER A 43 -11.95 3.33 20.70
CA SER A 43 -12.87 4.47 20.67
C SER A 43 -12.57 5.40 19.48
N ASP A 44 -13.44 6.39 19.25
CA ASP A 44 -13.19 7.40 18.22
C ASP A 44 -11.95 8.25 18.57
N GLU A 45 -11.75 8.56 19.85
CA GLU A 45 -10.59 9.34 20.32
C GLU A 45 -9.27 8.60 20.09
N GLU A 46 -9.22 7.30 20.42
CA GLU A 46 -8.04 6.45 20.18
C GLU A 46 -7.73 6.35 18.67
N ALA A 47 -8.76 6.20 17.84
CA ALA A 47 -8.60 6.18 16.39
C ALA A 47 -8.10 7.53 15.83
N GLN A 48 -8.53 8.66 16.40
CA GLN A 48 -8.04 9.99 16.04
C GLN A 48 -6.57 10.19 16.45
N GLU A 49 -6.18 9.73 17.63
CA GLU A 49 -4.78 9.76 18.06
C GLU A 49 -3.88 8.89 17.18
N PHE A 50 -4.39 7.73 16.74
CA PHE A 50 -3.68 6.88 15.79
C PHE A 50 -3.55 7.53 14.41
N ARG A 51 -4.62 8.19 13.92
CA ARG A 51 -4.64 8.90 12.63
C ARG A 51 -3.55 9.96 12.52
N LYS A 52 -3.25 10.68 13.61
CA LYS A 52 -2.19 11.70 13.66
C LYS A 52 -0.78 11.11 13.48
N LYS A 53 -0.60 9.82 13.75
CA LYS A 53 0.71 9.15 13.80
C LYS A 53 0.94 8.20 12.65
N SER A 54 -0.12 7.70 12.00
CA SER A 54 0.00 6.64 11.00
C SER A 54 -0.10 7.17 9.57
N ASN A 55 0.96 7.00 8.79
CA ASN A 55 1.00 7.18 7.34
C ASN A 55 1.02 5.83 6.59
N CYS A 56 0.51 4.76 7.21
CA CYS A 56 0.49 3.44 6.59
C CYS A 56 -0.64 3.37 5.56
N ILE A 57 -0.33 2.85 4.37
CA ILE A 57 -1.27 2.73 3.23
C ILE A 57 -1.43 1.30 2.73
N GLY A 58 -0.71 0.36 3.31
CA GLY A 58 -0.67 -1.01 2.83
C GLY A 58 0.21 -1.90 3.68
N GLN A 59 0.34 -3.15 3.26
CA GLN A 59 1.27 -4.12 3.80
C GLN A 59 2.11 -4.71 2.67
N ARG A 60 3.28 -5.23 3.00
CA ARG A 60 4.18 -5.85 2.04
C ARG A 60 4.83 -7.09 2.60
N ASP A 61 5.30 -7.94 1.71
CA ASP A 61 6.15 -9.08 2.06
C ASP A 61 7.19 -9.28 0.95
N ILE A 62 8.46 -9.02 1.28
CA ILE A 62 9.58 -9.20 0.33
C ILE A 62 10.07 -10.67 0.28
N CYS A 63 9.73 -11.47 1.28
CA CYS A 63 10.12 -12.88 1.42
C CYS A 63 9.13 -13.83 0.74
N ALA A 64 7.89 -13.40 0.52
CA ALA A 64 6.89 -14.11 -0.26
C ALA A 64 7.34 -14.42 -1.70
N LYS A 65 6.70 -15.43 -2.30
CA LYS A 65 6.93 -15.87 -3.68
C LYS A 65 5.59 -15.89 -4.45
N PRO A 66 5.27 -14.86 -5.25
CA PRO A 66 6.04 -13.63 -5.48
C PRO A 66 6.01 -12.65 -4.30
N CYS A 67 7.01 -11.78 -4.21
CA CYS A 67 6.96 -10.66 -3.27
C CYS A 67 5.91 -9.65 -3.71
N TYR A 68 5.26 -8.98 -2.75
CA TYR A 68 4.07 -8.19 -3.05
C TYR A 68 3.85 -7.01 -2.13
N PHE A 69 3.03 -6.08 -2.61
CA PHE A 69 2.36 -5.07 -1.81
C PHE A 69 0.85 -5.32 -1.87
N THR A 70 0.15 -5.13 -0.76
CA THR A 70 -1.31 -5.08 -0.70
C THR A 70 -1.70 -3.72 -0.13
N PHE A 71 -2.43 -2.93 -0.92
CA PHE A 71 -2.92 -1.62 -0.52
C PHE A 71 -4.33 -1.72 0.02
N PHE A 72 -4.65 -0.92 1.03
CA PHE A 72 -5.95 -0.89 1.70
C PHE A 72 -7.03 -0.15 0.87
N THR A 73 -7.14 -0.46 -0.42
CA THR A 73 -8.29 -0.05 -1.25
C THR A 73 -9.52 -0.90 -0.95
N GLU A 74 -10.70 -0.53 -1.45
CA GLU A 74 -11.91 -1.38 -1.34
C GLU A 74 -12.40 -1.74 -2.76
N PRO A 75 -12.24 -3.00 -3.23
CA PRO A 75 -11.52 -4.11 -2.60
C PRO A 75 -10.00 -3.91 -2.56
N TYR A 76 -9.27 -4.70 -1.76
CA TYR A 76 -7.80 -4.57 -1.64
C TYR A 76 -7.08 -4.76 -2.97
N THR A 77 -6.10 -3.90 -3.23
CA THR A 77 -5.28 -3.95 -4.45
C THR A 77 -3.96 -4.64 -4.15
N LYS A 78 -3.71 -5.77 -4.81
CA LYS A 78 -2.45 -6.53 -4.68
C LYS A 78 -1.55 -6.31 -5.89
N ILE A 79 -0.31 -5.91 -5.64
CA ILE A 79 0.75 -5.68 -6.62
C ILE A 79 1.83 -6.72 -6.41
N GLU A 80 1.95 -7.67 -7.35
CA GLU A 80 2.92 -8.76 -7.27
C GLU A 80 4.13 -8.51 -8.18
N PHE A 81 5.32 -8.78 -7.66
CA PHE A 81 6.59 -8.62 -8.36
C PHE A 81 7.16 -9.98 -8.73
N ASN A 82 7.18 -10.27 -10.03
CA ASN A 82 7.63 -11.53 -10.60
C ASN A 82 8.92 -11.39 -11.43
N GLY A 83 9.60 -12.52 -11.64
CA GLY A 83 10.78 -12.65 -12.51
C GLY A 83 12.12 -12.35 -11.83
N LEU A 84 13.21 -12.49 -12.60
CA LEU A 84 14.61 -12.38 -12.13
C LEU A 84 14.94 -11.08 -11.38
N ARG A 85 14.21 -9.99 -11.65
CA ARG A 85 14.41 -8.66 -11.04
C ARG A 85 13.31 -8.27 -10.04
N ALA A 86 12.49 -9.23 -9.58
CA ALA A 86 11.36 -8.99 -8.68
C ALA A 86 11.75 -8.16 -7.46
N LYS A 87 12.74 -8.59 -6.67
CA LYS A 87 13.21 -7.89 -5.46
C LYS A 87 13.74 -6.48 -5.75
N LYS A 88 14.41 -6.27 -6.89
CA LYS A 88 14.90 -4.94 -7.30
C LYS A 88 13.73 -3.99 -7.61
N LYS A 89 12.74 -4.46 -8.38
CA LYS A 89 11.52 -3.69 -8.70
C LYS A 89 10.70 -3.39 -7.44
N PHE A 90 10.56 -4.37 -6.56
CA PHE A 90 9.92 -4.22 -5.26
C PHE A 90 10.57 -3.10 -4.44
N ARG A 91 11.89 -3.15 -4.25
CA ARG A 91 12.62 -2.13 -3.46
C ARG A 91 12.53 -0.75 -4.10
N HIS A 92 12.61 -0.67 -5.42
CA HIS A 92 12.44 0.59 -6.13
C HIS A 92 11.04 1.19 -5.89
N PHE A 93 10.00 0.37 -5.97
CA PHE A 93 8.64 0.81 -5.68
C PHE A 93 8.45 1.20 -4.21
N GLN A 94 9.03 0.45 -3.28
CA GLN A 94 9.06 0.79 -1.86
C GLN A 94 9.67 2.17 -1.62
N MET A 95 10.82 2.46 -2.23
CA MET A 95 11.48 3.76 -2.11
C MET A 95 10.59 4.88 -2.64
N LYS A 96 9.88 4.67 -3.76
CA LYS A 96 8.96 5.67 -4.31
C LYS A 96 7.78 5.98 -3.36
N ILE A 97 7.27 4.98 -2.65
CA ILE A 97 6.23 5.17 -1.63
C ILE A 97 6.77 5.98 -0.44
N ILE A 98 7.99 5.67 0.02
CA ILE A 98 8.65 6.38 1.12
C ILE A 98 8.95 7.84 0.73
N GLU A 99 9.48 8.07 -0.48
CA GLU A 99 9.71 9.41 -1.04
C GLU A 99 8.40 10.23 -1.15
N ALA A 100 7.28 9.56 -1.37
CA ALA A 100 5.94 10.17 -1.37
C ALA A 100 5.38 10.47 0.02
N GLY A 101 6.10 10.13 1.10
CA GLY A 101 5.71 10.41 2.49
C GLY A 101 4.89 9.31 3.17
N TRP A 102 4.73 8.15 2.53
CA TRP A 102 3.87 7.06 3.02
C TRP A 102 4.68 5.83 3.44
N THR A 103 4.07 4.98 4.26
CA THR A 103 4.67 3.72 4.71
C THR A 103 3.77 2.53 4.43
N THR A 104 4.35 1.34 4.57
CA THR A 104 3.63 0.07 4.50
C THR A 104 4.05 -0.81 5.67
N PHE A 105 3.12 -1.57 6.22
CA PHE A 105 3.41 -2.57 7.25
C PHE A 105 4.27 -3.70 6.67
N ASP A 106 5.31 -4.13 7.40
CA ASP A 106 6.18 -5.23 6.96
C ASP A 106 5.70 -6.55 7.54
N LEU A 107 5.56 -7.57 6.69
CA LEU A 107 5.17 -8.92 7.10
C LEU A 107 6.33 -9.93 7.02
N SER A 108 7.49 -9.51 6.52
CA SER A 108 8.67 -10.37 6.36
C SER A 108 9.62 -10.38 7.54
#